data_AF-A0A8T2B737-F1
#
_entry.id   AF-A0A8T2B737-F1
#
_cell.length_a   1.000
_cell.length_b   1.000
_cell.length_c   1.000
_cell.angle_alpha   90.00
_cell.angle_beta   90.00
_cell.angle_gamma   90.00
#
_symmetry.space_group_name_H-M   'P 1'
#
loop_
_entity.id
_entity.type
_entity.pdbx_description
1 polymer ?
#
loop_
_entity_poly.entity_id
_entity_poly.type
_entity_poly.pdbx_seq_one_letter_code
_entity_poly.pdbx_strand_id
1 'polypeptide(L)'
;MVVFVYIFRCLYLSTKRMSNYQGDDAEYMEDVDDEMEDVEDDMDDEFRGDDLGASDSDVEEFDYSNNKVADTSAEQARKGKDIQGIPWDRLSISREKYRQTRLEQYKNYENVPNSGESSEKVCKVTQKGGLFYDFWRNSRSIKSTILHFQLRNLVWATSKHDVYLMSNFLVTHYSSLTSGKHEVLNVRGHVAPSEKHPGSLLEGFTQTQVSTLAVKDDFLVAGGFQGELICKHLDRPGVSFCSRTTYDDNAITNAIEIYNKPSGALHFTASNNDCGVRDFDMERYQLVKHFRFPWPVNHASLSPGGKLLAIVGDNPEGLIVDPNTGKTLETLSGHLDFSFASAWHPDGVTFSTGNQDKTCRVWDIRNLSQSVAVLKGNLGAIRSIRYTSDGKYMAMAEPADFVHVYDVSNGYETEQEIDFFGEISGISFSPDTEALFIGVWDRTYGSLLEFGRRRNYSYLDSYL
;
A
#
# COMPACT_ATOMS: atom_id res chain seq x y z
N MET A 1 -8.15 -4.50 22.38
CA MET A 1 -8.42 -3.05 22.23
C MET A 1 -7.27 -2.25 22.86
N VAL A 2 -6.02 -2.44 22.38
CA VAL A 2 -4.80 -1.81 22.94
C VAL A 2 -3.86 -1.27 21.84
N VAL A 3 -4.04 -1.69 20.58
CA VAL A 3 -3.32 -1.16 19.41
C VAL A 3 -3.86 0.22 18.95
N PHE A 4 -5.01 0.65 19.48
CA PHE A 4 -5.65 1.93 19.14
C PHE A 4 -4.92 3.16 19.73
N VAL A 5 -4.16 3.00 20.82
CA VAL A 5 -3.58 4.15 21.54
C VAL A 5 -2.33 4.73 20.85
N TYR A 6 -1.55 3.92 20.14
CA TYR A 6 -0.35 4.40 19.43
C TYR A 6 -0.69 5.10 18.10
N ILE A 7 -1.75 4.66 17.40
CA ILE A 7 -2.17 5.24 16.11
C ILE A 7 -2.75 6.66 16.31
N PHE A 8 -3.47 6.90 17.42
CA PHE A 8 -3.96 8.24 17.74
C PHE A 8 -2.85 9.20 18.20
N ARG A 9 -1.73 8.71 18.74
CA ARG A 9 -0.62 9.58 19.18
C ARG A 9 0.08 10.25 17.99
N CYS A 10 0.19 9.57 16.84
CA CYS A 10 0.72 10.17 15.59
C CYS A 10 -0.22 11.25 15.02
N LEU A 11 -1.54 11.05 15.08
CA LEU A 11 -2.55 12.06 14.71
C LEU A 11 -2.55 13.27 15.67
N TYR A 12 -2.37 13.03 16.97
CA TYR A 12 -2.38 14.08 18.01
C TYR A 12 -1.10 14.94 17.99
N LEU A 13 0.06 14.36 17.66
CA LEU A 13 1.31 15.12 17.52
C LEU A 13 1.36 15.96 16.23
N SER A 14 0.70 15.51 15.16
CA SER A 14 0.57 16.29 13.92
C SER A 14 -0.29 17.54 14.11
N THR A 15 -1.34 17.46 14.93
CA THR A 15 -2.25 18.58 15.22
C THR A 15 -1.65 19.60 16.20
N LYS A 16 -0.87 19.17 17.21
CA LYS A 16 -0.22 20.09 18.17
C LYS A 16 0.86 20.98 17.56
N ARG A 17 1.50 20.60 16.45
CA ARG A 17 2.48 21.47 15.76
C ARG A 17 1.85 22.52 14.86
N MET A 18 0.55 22.41 14.54
CA MET A 18 -0.17 23.37 13.69
C MET A 18 -0.74 24.58 14.46
N SER A 19 -0.84 24.52 15.79
CA SER A 19 -1.44 25.61 16.59
C SER A 19 -0.48 26.72 17.02
N ASN A 20 0.83 26.61 16.76
CA ASN A 20 1.83 27.58 17.22
C ASN A 20 2.36 28.51 16.12
N TYR A 21 1.47 29.01 15.25
CA TYR A 21 1.79 30.12 14.34
C TYR A 21 0.60 31.08 14.21
N GLN A 22 0.44 31.97 15.19
CA GLN A 22 0.05 33.37 15.00
C GLN A 22 0.19 34.12 16.33
N GLY A 23 0.79 35.31 16.26
CA GLY A 23 1.18 36.13 17.41
C GLY A 23 0.09 37.04 17.96
N ASP A 24 0.35 37.47 19.19
CA ASP A 24 -0.10 38.65 19.95
C ASP A 24 -1.59 39.05 19.86
N ASP A 25 -2.32 38.77 20.94
CA ASP A 25 -2.80 39.81 21.86
C ASP A 25 -3.36 39.20 23.16
N ALA A 26 -3.29 39.99 24.23
CA ALA A 26 -3.33 39.56 25.62
C ALA A 26 -4.72 39.35 26.24
N GLU A 27 -4.69 38.62 27.36
CA GLU A 27 -5.44 38.82 28.61
C GLU A 27 -6.69 37.96 28.96
N TYR A 28 -6.51 37.30 30.13
CA TYR A 28 -7.45 36.76 31.12
C TYR A 28 -8.39 35.59 30.77
N MET A 29 -8.14 34.44 31.40
CA MET A 29 -9.17 33.63 32.06
C MET A 29 -8.50 32.76 33.14
N GLU A 30 -9.05 32.86 34.35
CA GLU A 30 -8.61 32.25 35.60
C GLU A 30 -8.72 30.72 35.62
N ASP A 31 -7.88 30.16 36.47
CA ASP A 31 -7.71 28.76 36.84
C ASP A 31 -9.00 28.12 37.40
N VAL A 32 -9.26 26.88 37.01
CA VAL A 32 -9.82 25.88 37.92
C VAL A 32 -9.11 24.55 37.65
N ASP A 33 -8.25 24.19 38.62
CA ASP A 33 -7.65 22.89 38.83
C ASP A 33 -8.72 21.79 38.91
N ASP A 34 -8.42 20.60 38.36
CA ASP A 34 -8.88 19.36 38.96
C ASP A 34 -7.80 18.28 38.79
N GLU A 35 -7.49 17.68 39.92
CA GLU A 35 -6.28 16.97 40.29
C GLU A 35 -6.08 15.64 39.54
N MET A 36 -4.84 15.36 39.15
CA MET A 36 -4.37 14.01 38.82
C MET A 36 -3.94 13.32 40.11
N GLU A 37 -4.56 12.17 40.42
CA GLU A 37 -3.95 11.18 41.31
C GLU A 37 -3.27 10.09 40.47
N ASP A 38 -1.95 10.01 40.66
CA ASP A 38 -1.10 8.92 40.23
C ASP A 38 -1.51 7.61 40.91
N VAL A 39 -1.72 6.54 40.14
CA VAL A 39 -1.75 5.17 40.68
C VAL A 39 -0.70 4.36 39.95
N GLU A 40 0.31 3.99 40.74
CA GLU A 40 1.48 3.19 40.40
C GLU A 40 1.12 1.78 39.90
N ASP A 41 2.07 1.23 39.14
CA ASP A 41 2.13 -0.13 38.63
C ASP A 41 1.92 -1.19 39.71
N ASP A 42 1.01 -2.13 39.45
CA ASP A 42 1.09 -3.50 39.96
C ASP A 42 0.62 -4.45 38.85
N MET A 43 1.61 -4.96 38.10
CA MET A 43 1.45 -6.05 37.15
C MET A 43 2.17 -7.26 37.78
N ASP A 44 1.40 -8.19 38.36
CA ASP A 44 1.69 -9.63 38.37
C ASP A 44 0.54 -10.39 39.07
N ASP A 45 0.32 -11.62 38.59
CA ASP A 45 -0.63 -12.62 39.08
C ASP A 45 -2.14 -12.40 38.80
N GLU A 46 -2.64 -13.04 37.73
CA GLU A 46 -3.37 -14.30 37.89
C GLU A 46 -3.95 -14.79 36.54
N PHE A 47 -3.22 -15.73 35.94
CA PHE A 47 -3.78 -16.65 34.97
C PHE A 47 -4.56 -17.74 35.75
N ARG A 48 -5.81 -17.47 36.11
CA ARG A 48 -6.75 -18.50 36.60
C ARG A 48 -8.14 -18.25 36.04
N GLY A 49 -8.62 -19.22 35.28
CA GLY A 49 -10.01 -19.26 34.83
C GLY A 49 -10.95 -19.53 35.98
N ASP A 50 -12.09 -18.85 35.97
CA ASP A 50 -13.36 -19.55 36.06
C ASP A 50 -14.49 -18.72 35.44
N ASP A 51 -15.43 -19.46 34.88
CA ASP A 51 -16.67 -19.09 34.23
C ASP A 51 -17.63 -18.36 35.19
N LEU A 52 -18.37 -17.36 34.69
CA LEU A 52 -19.73 -16.97 35.14
C LEU A 52 -20.28 -15.87 34.21
N GLY A 53 -21.30 -16.24 33.43
CA GLY A 53 -21.80 -15.45 32.30
C GLY A 53 -22.82 -14.35 32.59
N ALA A 54 -23.03 -13.52 31.55
CA ALA A 54 -24.29 -12.86 31.25
C ALA A 54 -24.30 -12.37 29.78
N SER A 55 -25.00 -13.13 28.94
CA SER A 55 -25.91 -12.70 27.86
C SER A 55 -25.57 -11.44 27.04
N ASP A 56 -25.09 -11.61 25.79
CA ASP A 56 -25.75 -10.96 24.65
C ASP A 56 -25.47 -11.64 23.30
N SER A 57 -26.55 -11.83 22.54
CA SER A 57 -26.75 -12.25 21.13
C SER A 57 -25.78 -13.21 20.41
N ASP A 58 -26.37 -14.34 20.00
CA ASP A 58 -25.90 -15.40 19.11
C ASP A 58 -24.98 -14.94 17.95
N VAL A 59 -23.67 -15.05 18.16
CA VAL A 59 -22.71 -15.26 17.07
C VAL A 59 -22.27 -16.71 17.17
N GLU A 60 -22.77 -17.56 16.27
CA GLU A 60 -22.31 -18.94 16.19
C GLU A 60 -20.79 -18.96 15.96
N GLU A 61 -20.07 -19.31 17.02
CA GLU A 61 -18.65 -19.58 17.03
C GLU A 61 -18.41 -20.86 16.23
N PHE A 62 -18.18 -20.71 14.92
CA PHE A 62 -17.80 -21.83 14.07
C PHE A 62 -16.45 -22.38 14.55
N ASP A 63 -16.47 -23.60 15.06
CA ASP A 63 -15.33 -24.42 15.46
C ASP A 63 -14.35 -24.57 14.28
N TYR A 64 -13.23 -23.85 14.33
CA TYR A 64 -12.13 -23.85 13.34
C TYR A 64 -11.09 -24.95 13.62
N SER A 65 -11.48 -26.08 14.20
CA SER A 65 -10.59 -27.22 14.29
C SER A 65 -10.60 -28.06 12.99
N ASN A 66 -9.47 -28.04 12.28
CA ASN A 66 -9.04 -29.01 11.25
C ASN A 66 -9.48 -28.92 9.77
N ASN A 67 -10.26 -27.93 9.32
CA ASN A 67 -10.43 -27.74 7.87
C ASN A 67 -9.29 -26.88 7.29
N LYS A 68 -8.34 -27.51 6.57
CA LYS A 68 -7.41 -26.79 5.67
C LYS A 68 -8.25 -25.88 4.77
N VAL A 69 -8.14 -24.58 4.98
CA VAL A 69 -8.82 -23.57 4.17
C VAL A 69 -8.38 -23.76 2.73
N ALA A 70 -9.31 -24.18 1.88
CA ALA A 70 -9.00 -24.60 0.51
C ALA A 70 -8.85 -23.39 -0.42
N ASP A 71 -7.82 -23.44 -1.26
CA ASP A 71 -7.65 -22.55 -2.40
C ASP A 71 -8.87 -22.61 -3.34
N THR A 72 -9.02 -21.58 -4.17
CA THR A 72 -10.00 -21.56 -5.27
C THR A 72 -9.26 -21.45 -6.60
N SER A 73 -9.53 -22.39 -7.50
CA SER A 73 -9.00 -22.38 -8.88
C SER A 73 -9.93 -21.63 -9.83
N ALA A 74 -9.40 -21.16 -10.97
CA ALA A 74 -10.20 -20.59 -12.06
C ALA A 74 -11.32 -21.53 -12.55
N GLU A 75 -11.09 -22.85 -12.58
CA GLU A 75 -12.12 -23.81 -12.98
C GLU A 75 -13.30 -23.81 -12.02
N GLN A 76 -13.03 -23.84 -10.71
CA GLN A 76 -14.08 -23.77 -9.69
C GLN A 76 -14.82 -22.44 -9.74
N ALA A 77 -14.10 -21.33 -9.93
CA ALA A 77 -14.71 -20.01 -10.06
C ALA A 77 -15.64 -19.92 -11.27
N ARG A 78 -15.22 -20.45 -12.43
CA ARG A 78 -16.07 -20.54 -13.64
C ARG A 78 -17.30 -21.43 -13.44
N LYS A 79 -17.26 -22.39 -12.51
CA LYS A 79 -18.41 -23.22 -12.11
C LYS A 79 -19.31 -22.54 -11.06
N GLY A 80 -19.05 -21.29 -10.71
CA GLY A 80 -19.86 -20.49 -9.78
C GLY A 80 -19.37 -20.48 -8.33
N LYS A 81 -18.21 -21.08 -8.02
CA LYS A 81 -17.60 -20.91 -6.69
C LYS A 81 -17.09 -19.48 -6.53
N ASP A 82 -17.36 -18.87 -5.39
CA ASP A 82 -16.80 -17.55 -5.05
C ASP A 82 -15.25 -17.58 -5.13
N ILE A 83 -14.63 -16.54 -5.70
CA ILE A 83 -13.17 -16.47 -5.90
C ILE A 83 -12.40 -16.52 -4.57
N GLN A 84 -12.98 -16.00 -3.49
CA GLN A 84 -12.42 -16.10 -2.14
C GLN A 84 -12.74 -17.43 -1.46
N GLY A 85 -13.66 -18.21 -2.04
CA GLY A 85 -14.18 -19.44 -1.48
C GLY A 85 -15.17 -19.21 -0.34
N ILE A 86 -15.79 -18.03 -0.27
CA ILE A 86 -16.83 -17.74 0.72
C ILE A 86 -18.07 -18.59 0.40
N PRO A 87 -18.56 -19.41 1.34
CA PRO A 87 -19.70 -20.31 1.10
C PRO A 87 -21.02 -19.57 1.28
N TRP A 88 -21.33 -18.63 0.37
CA TRP A 88 -22.54 -17.80 0.44
C TRP A 88 -23.84 -18.60 0.53
N ASP A 89 -23.87 -19.80 -0.04
CA ASP A 89 -24.98 -20.75 0.01
C ASP A 89 -25.27 -21.29 1.42
N ARG A 90 -24.27 -21.23 2.32
CA ARG A 90 -24.37 -21.66 3.72
C ARG A 90 -24.56 -20.51 4.69
N LEU A 91 -24.50 -19.28 4.22
CA LEU A 91 -24.67 -18.08 5.03
C LEU A 91 -26.12 -17.59 4.96
N SER A 92 -26.57 -16.90 5.99
CA SER A 92 -27.91 -16.28 6.05
C SER A 92 -28.03 -15.02 5.18
N ILE A 93 -26.93 -14.58 4.56
CA ILE A 93 -26.84 -13.37 3.73
C ILE A 93 -26.24 -13.71 2.37
N SER A 94 -26.82 -13.17 1.30
CA SER A 94 -26.26 -13.30 -0.04
C SER A 94 -25.04 -12.39 -0.22
N ARG A 95 -24.20 -12.70 -1.22
CA ARG A 95 -23.05 -11.87 -1.59
C ARG A 95 -23.47 -10.43 -1.90
N GLU A 96 -24.55 -10.27 -2.65
CA GLU A 96 -25.07 -8.96 -3.09
C GLU A 96 -25.56 -8.14 -1.91
N LYS A 97 -26.33 -8.76 -1.01
CA LYS A 97 -26.81 -8.09 0.21
C LYS A 97 -25.65 -7.69 1.11
N TYR A 98 -24.65 -8.56 1.26
CA TYR A 98 -23.44 -8.23 2.02
C TYR A 98 -22.66 -7.09 1.38
N ARG A 99 -22.47 -7.09 0.05
CA ARG A 99 -21.85 -5.98 -0.70
C ARG A 99 -22.60 -4.66 -0.53
N GLN A 100 -23.93 -4.67 -0.59
CA GLN A 100 -24.73 -3.48 -0.36
C GLN A 100 -24.52 -2.93 1.05
N THR A 101 -24.66 -3.78 2.08
CA THR A 101 -24.40 -3.39 3.47
C THR A 101 -22.97 -2.88 3.66
N ARG A 102 -21.99 -3.50 3.01
CA ARG A 102 -20.58 -3.10 3.05
C ARG A 102 -20.39 -1.68 2.50
N LEU A 103 -21.02 -1.33 1.39
CA LEU A 103 -20.95 0.02 0.81
C LEU A 103 -21.68 1.06 1.67
N GLU A 104 -22.81 0.71 2.28
CA GLU A 104 -23.60 1.60 3.14
C GLU A 104 -22.89 1.88 4.49
N GLN A 105 -22.20 0.89 5.04
CA GLN A 105 -21.56 1.00 6.36
C GLN A 105 -20.13 1.51 6.30
N TYR A 106 -19.43 1.33 5.17
CA TYR A 106 -18.05 1.78 5.06
C TYR A 106 -17.97 3.31 5.07
N LYS A 107 -17.21 3.83 6.03
CA LYS A 107 -16.92 5.27 6.12
C LYS A 107 -15.47 5.51 5.72
N ASN A 108 -15.30 6.17 4.58
CA ASN A 108 -14.01 6.70 4.19
C ASN A 108 -13.60 7.78 5.20
N TYR A 109 -12.38 7.69 5.71
CA TYR A 109 -11.79 8.80 6.45
C TYR A 109 -11.57 9.99 5.50
N GLU A 110 -11.71 11.22 5.97
CA GLU A 110 -11.45 12.42 5.17
C GLU A 110 -10.68 13.40 6.04
N ASN A 111 -9.54 13.92 5.58
CA ASN A 111 -8.86 15.00 6.30
C ASN A 111 -9.51 16.34 5.96
N VAL A 112 -10.04 16.44 4.74
CA VAL A 112 -10.80 17.59 4.26
C VAL A 112 -12.27 17.16 4.12
N PRO A 113 -13.18 17.69 4.95
CA PRO A 113 -14.58 17.27 4.94
C PRO A 113 -15.24 17.41 3.56
N ASN A 114 -15.97 16.37 3.14
CA ASN A 114 -16.70 16.31 1.87
C ASN A 114 -15.80 16.34 0.63
N SER A 115 -14.52 16.01 0.76
CA SER A 115 -13.57 15.96 -0.35
C SER A 115 -13.98 14.92 -1.40
N GLY A 116 -14.49 13.76 -0.96
CA GLY A 116 -14.98 12.70 -1.83
C GLY A 116 -16.19 13.13 -2.68
N GLU A 117 -17.23 13.65 -2.03
CA GLU A 117 -18.45 14.10 -2.71
C GLU A 117 -18.17 15.27 -3.67
N SER A 118 -17.20 16.12 -3.34
CA SER A 118 -16.81 17.25 -4.18
C SER A 118 -16.03 16.79 -5.41
N SER A 119 -15.11 15.85 -5.25
CA SER A 119 -14.29 15.31 -6.34
C SER A 119 -15.07 14.41 -7.29
N GLU A 120 -16.14 13.77 -6.81
CA GLU A 120 -17.03 12.96 -7.65
C GLU A 120 -17.62 13.76 -8.83
N LYS A 121 -17.88 15.06 -8.65
CA LYS A 121 -18.50 15.92 -9.67
C LYS A 121 -17.66 16.13 -10.92
N VAL A 122 -16.35 15.92 -10.81
CA VAL A 122 -15.39 16.08 -11.92
C VAL A 122 -14.89 14.74 -12.46
N CYS A 123 -15.39 13.63 -11.91
CA CYS A 123 -14.98 12.29 -12.33
C CYS A 123 -15.45 12.00 -13.76
N LYS A 124 -14.56 11.39 -14.54
CA LYS A 124 -14.89 10.86 -15.87
C LYS A 124 -15.83 9.66 -15.70
N VAL A 125 -16.87 9.61 -16.53
CA VAL A 125 -17.72 8.42 -16.63
C VAL A 125 -16.98 7.34 -17.40
N THR A 126 -16.87 6.15 -16.81
CA THR A 126 -16.17 5.00 -17.37
C THR A 126 -17.17 3.94 -17.83
N GLN A 127 -16.83 3.23 -18.90
CA GLN A 127 -17.53 2.03 -19.36
C GLN A 127 -17.06 0.84 -18.53
N LYS A 128 -17.91 0.40 -17.60
CA LYS A 128 -17.68 -0.80 -16.78
C LYS A 128 -17.77 -2.07 -17.64
N GLY A 129 -17.14 -3.14 -17.18
CA GLY A 129 -17.18 -4.46 -17.83
C GLY A 129 -16.00 -4.76 -18.74
N GLY A 130 -14.92 -3.98 -18.63
CA GLY A 130 -13.63 -4.36 -19.20
C GLY A 130 -13.19 -5.74 -18.69
N LEU A 131 -12.53 -6.51 -19.55
CA LEU A 131 -11.99 -7.84 -19.24
C LEU A 131 -10.54 -7.88 -19.72
N PHE A 132 -9.63 -7.38 -18.89
CA PHE A 132 -8.19 -7.28 -19.19
C PHE A 132 -7.38 -8.37 -18.50
N TYR A 133 -7.80 -8.80 -17.31
CA TYR A 133 -7.16 -9.83 -16.49
C TYR A 133 -8.21 -10.81 -15.97
N ASP A 134 -8.09 -12.09 -16.33
CA ASP A 134 -9.01 -13.15 -15.90
C ASP A 134 -8.53 -13.76 -14.58
N PHE A 135 -9.46 -14.05 -13.66
CA PHE A 135 -9.12 -14.73 -12.40
C PHE A 135 -8.45 -16.08 -12.68
N TRP A 136 -7.29 -16.31 -12.06
CA TRP A 136 -6.50 -17.52 -12.21
C TRP A 136 -6.58 -18.41 -10.98
N ARG A 137 -6.27 -17.85 -9.81
CA ARG A 137 -6.21 -18.60 -8.56
C ARG A 137 -6.34 -17.68 -7.35
N ASN A 138 -6.92 -18.23 -6.29
CA ASN A 138 -6.81 -17.68 -4.95
C ASN A 138 -6.07 -18.67 -4.06
N SER A 139 -4.90 -18.25 -3.57
CA SER A 139 -4.05 -19.04 -2.68
C SER A 139 -4.26 -18.61 -1.24
N ARG A 140 -4.90 -19.47 -0.43
CA ARG A 140 -5.20 -19.26 1.00
C ARG A 140 -4.05 -19.68 1.91
N SER A 141 -3.12 -20.49 1.41
CA SER A 141 -1.91 -20.93 2.12
C SER A 141 -0.87 -19.83 2.35
N ILE A 142 -1.06 -18.68 1.69
CA ILE A 142 -0.20 -17.51 1.74
C ILE A 142 -1.09 -16.26 1.82
N LYS A 143 -0.84 -15.39 2.80
CA LYS A 143 -1.66 -14.20 3.03
C LYS A 143 -0.86 -13.11 3.69
N SER A 144 -1.18 -11.87 3.36
CA SER A 144 -0.70 -10.74 4.15
C SER A 144 -1.43 -10.71 5.48
N THR A 145 -0.71 -10.44 6.56
CA THR A 145 -1.28 -10.31 7.91
C THR A 145 -1.12 -8.90 8.49
N ILE A 146 -0.56 -7.98 7.70
CA ILE A 146 -0.42 -6.59 8.10
C ILE A 146 -1.72 -5.86 7.80
N LEU A 147 -2.39 -5.43 8.87
CA LEU A 147 -3.44 -4.45 8.82
C LEU A 147 -2.80 -3.07 8.97
N HIS A 148 -2.72 -2.31 7.88
CA HIS A 148 -2.35 -0.90 7.95
C HIS A 148 -3.40 -0.04 7.25
N PHE A 149 -3.70 1.14 7.77
CA PHE A 149 -4.79 1.98 7.25
C PHE A 149 -4.36 2.89 6.10
N GLN A 150 -3.05 3.18 5.97
CA GLN A 150 -2.53 4.10 4.95
C GLN A 150 -1.77 3.45 3.79
N LEU A 151 -1.17 2.26 3.96
CA LEU A 151 -0.10 1.78 3.08
C LEU A 151 -0.45 0.45 2.39
N ARG A 152 -0.10 0.33 1.10
CA ARG A 152 -0.50 -0.81 0.22
C ARG A 152 0.63 -1.30 -0.69
N ASN A 153 1.88 -1.29 -0.21
CA ASN A 153 3.07 -1.70 -0.97
C ASN A 153 3.72 -2.96 -0.38
N LEU A 154 2.93 -3.97 0.00
CA LEU A 154 3.41 -5.19 0.66
C LEU A 154 3.34 -6.45 -0.21
N VAL A 155 3.09 -6.28 -1.51
CA VAL A 155 3.04 -7.37 -2.50
C VAL A 155 3.86 -6.93 -3.71
N TRP A 156 4.82 -7.76 -4.13
CA TRP A 156 5.74 -7.46 -5.24
C TRP A 156 5.99 -8.68 -6.09
N ALA A 157 5.55 -8.64 -7.35
CA ALA A 157 5.84 -9.66 -8.34
C ALA A 157 7.18 -9.35 -9.02
N THR A 158 8.04 -10.36 -9.13
CA THR A 158 9.31 -10.29 -9.89
C THR A 158 9.25 -11.11 -11.17
N SER A 159 8.28 -12.01 -11.28
CA SER A 159 7.92 -12.72 -12.50
C SER A 159 6.41 -12.99 -12.50
N LYS A 160 5.87 -13.59 -13.57
CA LYS A 160 4.50 -14.12 -13.58
C LYS A 160 4.23 -15.13 -12.46
N HIS A 161 5.28 -15.77 -11.94
CA HIS A 161 5.16 -16.86 -10.99
C HIS A 161 5.71 -16.53 -9.61
N ASP A 162 6.57 -15.52 -9.48
CA ASP A 162 7.31 -15.24 -8.27
C ASP A 162 6.85 -13.93 -7.65
N VAL A 163 6.31 -14.04 -6.44
CA VAL A 163 5.74 -12.92 -5.70
C VAL A 163 6.24 -12.92 -4.26
N TYR A 164 6.60 -11.73 -3.79
CA TYR A 164 7.07 -11.47 -2.45
C TYR A 164 5.99 -10.72 -1.69
N LEU A 165 5.73 -11.17 -0.47
CA LEU A 165 4.75 -10.53 0.38
C LEU A 165 5.13 -10.62 1.85
N MET A 166 4.56 -9.72 2.62
CA MET A 166 4.80 -9.64 4.05
C MET A 166 3.72 -10.40 4.84
N SER A 167 4.12 -11.33 5.71
CA SER A 167 3.24 -12.14 6.54
C SER A 167 3.86 -12.44 7.90
N ASN A 168 3.26 -11.97 8.99
CA ASN A 168 3.64 -12.28 10.37
C ASN A 168 5.13 -12.08 10.67
N PHE A 169 5.67 -10.89 10.39
CA PHE A 169 7.11 -10.59 10.53
C PHE A 169 8.04 -11.38 9.59
N LEU A 170 7.49 -12.10 8.60
CA LEU A 170 8.24 -12.77 7.56
C LEU A 170 7.99 -12.14 6.20
N VAL A 171 9.04 -11.73 5.52
CA VAL A 171 9.00 -11.55 4.07
C VAL A 171 9.08 -12.94 3.45
N THR A 172 8.03 -13.31 2.72
CA THR A 172 7.87 -14.64 2.12
C THR A 172 7.89 -14.50 0.61
N HIS A 173 8.72 -15.31 -0.05
CA HIS A 173 8.61 -15.59 -1.48
C HIS A 173 7.59 -16.71 -1.68
N TYR A 174 6.70 -16.54 -2.65
CA TYR A 174 5.74 -17.53 -3.08
C TYR A 174 5.86 -17.73 -4.58
N SER A 175 5.89 -18.99 -5.00
CA SER A 175 5.90 -19.38 -6.40
C SER A 175 4.53 -19.92 -6.80
N SER A 176 3.78 -19.21 -7.65
CA SER A 176 2.47 -19.67 -8.13
C SER A 176 2.58 -20.93 -9.00
N LEU A 177 3.73 -21.13 -9.66
CA LEU A 177 4.03 -22.31 -10.47
C LEU A 177 4.15 -23.58 -9.64
N THR A 178 4.90 -23.54 -8.54
CA THR A 178 5.15 -24.72 -7.69
C THR A 178 4.20 -24.80 -6.50
N SER A 179 3.45 -23.73 -6.21
CA SER A 179 2.75 -23.51 -4.94
C SER A 179 3.65 -23.57 -3.71
N GLY A 180 4.97 -23.45 -3.90
CA GLY A 180 5.97 -23.42 -2.84
C GLY A 180 6.09 -22.03 -2.22
N LYS A 181 6.51 -22.00 -0.95
CA LYS A 181 6.86 -20.75 -0.26
C LYS A 181 8.19 -20.88 0.46
N HIS A 182 8.96 -19.81 0.44
CA HIS A 182 10.29 -19.73 1.05
C HIS A 182 10.40 -18.48 1.91
N GLU A 183 10.99 -18.62 3.10
CA GLU A 183 11.29 -17.48 3.96
C GLU A 183 12.49 -16.71 3.40
N VAL A 184 12.30 -15.41 3.16
CA VAL A 184 13.34 -14.54 2.57
C VAL A 184 14.02 -13.70 3.65
N LEU A 185 13.21 -13.17 4.58
CA LEU A 185 13.67 -12.34 5.68
C LEU A 185 12.73 -12.47 6.87
N ASN A 186 13.26 -12.75 8.06
CA ASN A 186 12.51 -12.83 9.30
C ASN A 186 12.87 -11.68 10.22
N VAL A 187 11.97 -10.69 10.30
CA VAL A 187 12.12 -9.49 11.11
C VAL A 187 11.48 -9.62 12.50
N ARG A 188 11.02 -10.82 12.88
CA ARG A 188 10.51 -11.09 14.24
C ARG A 188 11.65 -11.12 15.25
N GLY A 189 12.75 -11.74 14.85
CA GLY A 189 13.96 -11.83 15.64
C GLY A 189 14.85 -10.61 15.47
N HIS A 190 16.10 -10.77 15.88
CA HIS A 190 17.14 -9.79 15.64
C HIS A 190 17.68 -9.92 14.21
N VAL A 191 17.75 -8.81 13.49
CA VAL A 191 18.22 -8.71 12.10
C VAL A 191 19.34 -7.68 12.03
N ALA A 192 20.56 -8.14 11.77
CA ALA A 192 21.73 -7.30 11.60
C ALA A 192 22.38 -7.53 10.22
N PRO A 193 23.05 -6.52 9.66
CA PRO A 193 23.76 -6.67 8.40
C PRO A 193 24.92 -7.66 8.56
N SER A 194 25.01 -8.60 7.62
CA SER A 194 26.12 -9.56 7.51
C SER A 194 27.34 -8.97 6.80
N GLU A 195 27.14 -7.87 6.07
CA GLU A 195 28.17 -7.13 5.36
C GLU A 195 28.50 -5.83 6.13
N LYS A 196 29.76 -5.38 6.09
CA LYS A 196 30.19 -4.16 6.77
C LYS A 196 30.33 -3.02 5.77
N HIS A 197 29.33 -2.16 5.74
CA HIS A 197 29.32 -0.96 4.91
C HIS A 197 29.29 0.31 5.77
N PRO A 198 29.90 1.43 5.33
CA PRO A 198 30.01 2.65 6.15
C PRO A 198 28.67 3.23 6.61
N GLY A 199 27.63 3.19 5.77
CA GLY A 199 26.29 3.70 6.12
C GLY A 199 25.44 2.74 6.97
N SER A 200 25.98 1.58 7.33
CA SER A 200 25.20 0.49 7.92
C SER A 200 25.14 0.60 9.44
N LEU A 201 23.94 0.50 10.01
CA LEU A 201 23.71 0.26 11.42
C LEU A 201 24.03 -1.21 11.73
N LEU A 202 25.25 -1.45 12.23
CA LEU A 202 25.76 -2.80 12.51
C LEU A 202 25.02 -3.51 13.66
N GLU A 203 24.42 -2.74 14.57
CA GLU A 203 23.56 -3.27 15.62
C GLU A 203 22.28 -3.89 15.08
N GLY A 204 21.82 -3.53 13.87
CA GLY A 204 20.59 -4.07 13.31
C GLY A 204 19.33 -3.64 14.06
N PHE A 205 18.28 -4.43 13.93
CA PHE A 205 16.96 -4.17 14.51
C PHE A 205 16.35 -5.44 15.09
N THR A 206 15.34 -5.30 15.93
CA THR A 206 14.61 -6.42 16.53
C THR A 206 13.12 -6.15 16.43
N GLN A 207 12.32 -7.16 16.07
CA GLN A 207 10.86 -7.05 15.98
C GLN A 207 10.39 -5.88 15.09
N THR A 208 11.10 -5.64 13.97
CA THR A 208 10.76 -4.54 13.06
C THR A 208 9.36 -4.75 12.49
N GLN A 209 8.48 -3.80 12.76
CA GLN A 209 7.18 -3.72 12.11
C GLN A 209 7.41 -3.15 10.71
N VAL A 210 7.20 -3.95 9.67
CA VAL A 210 7.37 -3.52 8.28
C VAL A 210 6.14 -2.74 7.85
N SER A 211 6.34 -1.52 7.35
CA SER A 211 5.30 -0.65 6.80
C SER A 211 5.22 -0.72 5.27
N THR A 212 6.34 -1.03 4.61
CA THR A 212 6.44 -1.05 3.15
C THR A 212 7.52 -2.02 2.69
N LEU A 213 7.36 -2.56 1.50
CA LEU A 213 8.29 -3.51 0.88
C LEU A 213 8.55 -3.04 -0.54
N ALA A 214 9.73 -3.32 -1.08
CA ALA A 214 10.02 -3.25 -2.50
C ALA A 214 10.96 -4.39 -2.90
N VAL A 215 10.71 -5.01 -4.05
CA VAL A 215 11.56 -6.07 -4.60
C VAL A 215 11.74 -5.84 -6.09
N LYS A 216 13.00 -5.81 -6.54
CA LYS A 216 13.37 -5.63 -7.95
C LYS A 216 14.80 -6.09 -8.18
N ASP A 217 15.07 -6.72 -9.33
CA ASP A 217 16.42 -7.09 -9.78
C ASP A 217 17.25 -7.79 -8.69
N ASP A 218 16.71 -8.85 -8.09
CA ASP A 218 17.31 -9.61 -6.98
C ASP A 218 17.66 -8.78 -5.73
N PHE A 219 17.06 -7.60 -5.59
CA PHE A 219 17.24 -6.74 -4.43
C PHE A 219 15.91 -6.46 -3.73
N LEU A 220 15.95 -6.57 -2.41
CA LEU A 220 14.81 -6.39 -1.53
C LEU A 220 15.11 -5.30 -0.51
N VAL A 221 14.14 -4.41 -0.31
CA VAL A 221 14.17 -3.42 0.76
C VAL A 221 12.87 -3.49 1.54
N ALA A 222 12.97 -3.66 2.87
CA ALA A 222 11.87 -3.55 3.79
C ALA A 222 12.01 -2.25 4.62
N GLY A 223 10.97 -1.42 4.61
CA GLY A 223 10.88 -0.20 5.41
C GLY A 223 10.01 -0.43 6.65
N GLY A 224 10.41 0.14 7.78
CA GLY A 224 9.73 -0.02 9.07
C GLY A 224 8.98 1.22 9.56
N PHE A 225 8.14 1.03 10.58
CA PHE A 225 7.36 2.08 11.23
C PHE A 225 8.21 3.08 12.02
N GLN A 226 9.44 2.73 12.40
CA GLN A 226 10.34 3.59 13.17
C GLN A 226 11.54 4.05 12.33
N GLY A 227 11.32 4.18 11.01
CA GLY A 227 12.33 4.65 10.05
C GLY A 227 13.36 3.59 9.67
N GLU A 228 13.18 2.33 10.06
CA GLU A 228 14.11 1.26 9.72
C GLU A 228 14.11 0.98 8.21
N LEU A 229 15.29 0.65 7.69
CA LEU A 229 15.51 0.16 6.33
C LEU A 229 16.36 -1.10 6.43
N ILE A 230 15.85 -2.21 5.92
CA ILE A 230 16.55 -3.50 5.85
C ILE A 230 16.67 -3.92 4.40
N CYS A 231 17.90 -3.98 3.91
CA CYS A 231 18.23 -4.28 2.52
C CYS A 231 18.87 -5.66 2.39
N LYS A 232 18.40 -6.45 1.45
CA LYS A 232 18.88 -7.80 1.20
C LYS A 232 19.00 -8.07 -0.30
N HIS A 233 20.17 -8.52 -0.73
CA HIS A 233 20.30 -9.21 -2.00
C HIS A 233 19.75 -10.65 -1.88
N LEU A 234 18.94 -11.04 -2.87
CA LEU A 234 18.20 -12.31 -2.89
C LEU A 234 19.04 -13.48 -3.40
N ASP A 235 20.10 -13.19 -4.16
CA ASP A 235 21.05 -14.15 -4.73
C ASP A 235 22.12 -14.61 -3.72
N ARG A 236 22.18 -14.01 -2.52
CA ARG A 236 23.18 -14.31 -1.50
C ARG A 236 22.60 -14.35 -0.07
N PRO A 237 23.24 -15.08 0.88
CA PRO A 237 22.72 -15.20 2.24
C PRO A 237 22.92 -13.91 3.05
N GLY A 238 22.11 -13.75 4.11
CA GLY A 238 22.22 -12.64 5.05
C GLY A 238 21.58 -11.33 4.58
N VAL A 239 21.58 -10.34 5.48
CA VAL A 239 21.18 -8.96 5.19
C VAL A 239 22.41 -8.19 4.73
N SER A 240 22.26 -7.39 3.69
CA SER A 240 23.38 -6.64 3.11
C SER A 240 23.58 -5.30 3.78
N PHE A 241 22.48 -4.63 4.17
CA PHE A 241 22.57 -3.28 4.74
C PHE A 241 21.37 -2.98 5.62
N CYS A 242 21.62 -2.33 6.76
CA CYS A 242 20.59 -1.80 7.64
C CYS A 242 20.84 -0.30 7.84
N SER A 243 19.80 0.51 7.83
CA SER A 243 19.91 1.94 8.15
C SER A 243 18.62 2.44 8.78
N ARG A 244 18.66 3.62 9.40
CA ARG A 244 17.49 4.29 9.94
C ARG A 244 17.40 5.68 9.33
N THR A 245 16.25 6.01 8.74
CA THR A 245 16.02 7.28 8.05
C THR A 245 15.97 8.46 9.01
N THR A 246 15.35 8.26 10.18
CA THR A 246 15.16 9.26 11.23
C THR A 246 14.85 8.59 12.57
N TYR A 247 15.10 9.29 13.66
CA TYR A 247 14.75 8.86 15.02
C TYR A 247 13.53 9.64 15.57
N ASP A 248 12.87 10.44 14.73
CA ASP A 248 11.65 11.15 15.12
C ASP A 248 10.54 10.18 15.54
N ASP A 249 9.66 10.59 16.45
CA ASP A 249 8.52 9.78 16.88
C ASP A 249 7.60 9.37 15.72
N ASN A 250 7.59 10.18 14.64
CA ASN A 250 6.82 9.96 13.43
C ASN A 250 7.72 9.53 12.25
N ALA A 251 8.49 8.45 12.44
CA ALA A 251 9.53 8.01 11.51
C ALA A 251 9.07 7.07 10.38
N ILE A 252 7.77 6.75 10.27
CA ILE A 252 7.25 5.70 9.39
C ILE A 252 7.84 5.82 7.98
N THR A 253 8.39 4.72 7.47
CA THR A 253 8.78 4.61 6.05
C THR A 253 7.55 4.26 5.24
N ASN A 254 6.98 5.25 4.55
CA ASN A 254 5.70 5.12 3.86
C ASN A 254 5.84 4.36 2.53
N ALA A 255 6.86 4.69 1.75
CA ALA A 255 7.06 4.12 0.42
C ALA A 255 8.54 3.89 0.12
N ILE A 256 8.80 2.85 -0.66
CA ILE A 256 10.12 2.56 -1.21
C ILE A 256 9.97 2.29 -2.70
N GLU A 257 10.87 2.90 -3.49
CA GLU A 257 10.97 2.63 -4.93
C GLU A 257 12.41 2.27 -5.28
N ILE A 258 12.61 1.06 -5.81
CA ILE A 258 13.91 0.58 -6.28
C ILE A 258 14.06 0.92 -7.76
N TYR A 259 15.18 1.51 -8.14
CA TYR A 259 15.44 1.90 -9.52
C TYR A 259 16.93 1.82 -9.86
N ASN A 260 17.21 1.63 -11.15
CA ASN A 260 18.57 1.69 -11.66
C ASN A 260 18.78 3.04 -12.34
N LYS A 261 19.92 3.68 -12.09
CA LYS A 261 20.34 4.84 -12.88
C LYS A 261 20.70 4.41 -14.30
N PRO A 262 20.78 5.34 -15.27
CA PRO A 262 21.27 5.04 -16.61
C PRO A 262 22.67 4.39 -16.65
N SER A 263 23.48 4.57 -15.60
CA SER A 263 24.77 3.91 -15.44
C SER A 263 24.68 2.41 -15.08
N GLY A 264 23.50 1.91 -14.73
CA GLY A 264 23.28 0.57 -14.15
C GLY A 264 23.37 0.55 -12.62
N ALA A 265 23.74 1.66 -11.99
CA ALA A 265 23.86 1.73 -10.53
C ALA A 265 22.50 1.56 -9.85
N LEU A 266 22.44 0.62 -8.90
CA LEU A 266 21.25 0.31 -8.13
C LEU A 266 21.03 1.37 -7.03
N HIS A 267 19.82 1.92 -7.00
CA HIS A 267 19.38 2.91 -6.04
C HIS A 267 18.01 2.55 -5.48
N PHE A 268 17.66 3.14 -4.34
CA PHE A 268 16.26 3.22 -3.94
C PHE A 268 15.94 4.57 -3.28
N THR A 269 14.70 5.02 -3.49
CA THR A 269 14.14 6.14 -2.73
C THR A 269 13.33 5.62 -1.55
N ALA A 270 13.35 6.36 -0.45
CA ALA A 270 12.48 6.15 0.70
C ALA A 270 11.73 7.45 1.03
N SER A 271 10.40 7.35 1.07
CA SER A 271 9.51 8.42 1.55
C SER A 271 9.13 8.17 3.00
N ASN A 272 9.19 9.20 3.83
CA ASN A 272 8.97 9.07 5.26
C ASN A 272 7.98 10.10 5.78
N ASN A 273 7.36 9.75 6.91
CA ASN A 273 6.41 10.61 7.61
C ASN A 273 7.07 11.83 8.29
N ASP A 274 8.40 11.88 8.33
CA ASP A 274 9.19 13.01 8.85
C ASP A 274 9.39 14.15 7.84
N CYS A 275 8.52 14.17 6.82
CA CYS A 275 8.55 15.05 5.67
C CYS A 275 9.77 14.86 4.75
N GLY A 276 10.51 13.75 4.90
CA GLY A 276 11.73 13.47 4.16
C GLY A 276 11.53 12.53 2.96
N VAL A 277 12.29 12.79 1.89
CA VAL A 277 12.56 11.83 0.82
C VAL A 277 14.07 11.63 0.72
N ARG A 278 14.49 10.37 0.76
CA ARG A 278 15.89 9.97 0.82
C ARG A 278 16.24 9.09 -0.38
N ASP A 279 17.41 9.28 -0.95
CA ASP A 279 17.95 8.43 -2.02
C ASP A 279 19.21 7.73 -1.53
N PHE A 280 19.24 6.40 -1.68
CA PHE A 280 20.37 5.56 -1.29
C PHE A 280 21.04 4.98 -2.52
N ASP A 281 22.37 5.06 -2.54
CA ASP A 281 23.25 4.41 -3.52
C ASP A 281 23.65 3.04 -2.96
N MET A 282 23.28 1.96 -3.66
CA MET A 282 23.54 0.59 -3.23
C MET A 282 24.83 -0.01 -3.77
N GLU A 283 25.56 0.70 -4.62
CA GLU A 283 26.97 0.35 -4.91
C GLU A 283 27.88 0.80 -3.76
N ARG A 284 27.52 1.93 -3.13
CA ARG A 284 28.27 2.53 -2.02
C ARG A 284 27.66 2.31 -0.64
N TYR A 285 26.45 1.76 -0.58
CA TYR A 285 25.68 1.51 0.64
C TYR A 285 25.57 2.76 1.53
N GLN A 286 25.13 3.87 0.94
CA GLN A 286 25.06 5.16 1.61
C GLN A 286 23.88 6.02 1.14
N LEU A 287 23.41 6.87 2.06
CA LEU A 287 22.51 7.97 1.72
C LEU A 287 23.26 8.99 0.85
N VAL A 288 22.71 9.31 -0.33
CA VAL A 288 23.32 10.30 -1.24
C VAL A 288 22.51 11.57 -1.37
N LYS A 289 21.19 11.53 -1.14
CA LYS A 289 20.32 12.71 -1.18
C LYS A 289 19.28 12.64 -0.07
N HIS A 290 18.95 13.80 0.49
CA HIS A 290 17.87 13.96 1.45
C HIS A 290 17.17 15.31 1.19
N PHE A 291 15.90 15.24 0.84
CA PHE A 291 15.04 16.39 0.59
C PHE A 291 13.96 16.44 1.66
N ARG A 292 13.66 17.64 2.16
CA ARG A 292 12.58 17.87 3.13
C ARG A 292 11.47 18.69 2.50
N PHE A 293 10.24 18.32 2.78
CA PHE A 293 9.03 18.98 2.31
C PHE A 293 8.24 19.58 3.48
N PRO A 294 7.25 20.44 3.23
CA PRO A 294 6.47 21.08 4.30
C PRO A 294 5.56 20.12 5.08
N TRP A 295 5.34 18.90 4.57
CA TRP A 295 4.37 17.94 5.07
C TRP A 295 4.90 16.49 4.97
N PRO A 296 4.36 15.55 5.77
CA PRO A 296 4.70 14.13 5.70
C PRO A 296 4.54 13.55 4.28
N VAL A 297 5.59 12.90 3.76
CA VAL A 297 5.58 12.37 2.39
C VAL A 297 5.10 10.93 2.41
N ASN A 298 3.94 10.69 1.79
CA ASN A 298 3.34 9.36 1.72
C ASN A 298 3.91 8.54 0.56
N HIS A 299 4.23 9.16 -0.57
CA HIS A 299 4.77 8.46 -1.72
C HIS A 299 5.63 9.37 -2.60
N ALA A 300 6.74 8.83 -3.09
CA ALA A 300 7.56 9.42 -4.13
C ALA A 300 7.65 8.43 -5.29
N SER A 301 7.50 8.89 -6.52
CA SER A 301 7.73 8.06 -7.71
C SER A 301 8.59 8.79 -8.74
N LEU A 302 9.60 8.08 -9.24
CA LEU A 302 10.57 8.59 -10.20
C LEU A 302 10.09 8.35 -11.63
N SER A 303 10.23 9.36 -12.49
CA SER A 303 9.89 9.20 -13.90
C SER A 303 10.84 8.22 -14.60
N PRO A 304 10.39 7.53 -15.67
CA PRO A 304 11.26 6.78 -16.55
C PRO A 304 12.49 7.59 -16.98
N GLY A 305 13.68 7.06 -16.72
CA GLY A 305 14.95 7.73 -16.98
C GLY A 305 15.42 8.71 -15.89
N GLY A 306 14.67 8.87 -14.80
CA GLY A 306 15.13 9.55 -13.59
C GLY A 306 15.22 11.07 -13.68
N LYS A 307 14.42 11.69 -14.55
CA LYS A 307 14.48 13.14 -14.80
C LYS A 307 13.58 13.96 -13.89
N LEU A 308 12.48 13.38 -13.42
CA LEU A 308 11.48 14.05 -12.61
C LEU A 308 11.09 13.13 -11.46
N LEU A 309 10.71 13.74 -10.33
CA LEU A 309 10.21 13.03 -9.15
C LEU A 309 8.84 13.60 -8.80
N ALA A 310 7.83 12.74 -8.74
CA ALA A 310 6.50 13.09 -8.26
C ALA A 310 6.43 12.82 -6.76
N ILE A 311 6.07 13.84 -5.97
CA ILE A 311 5.99 13.80 -4.51
C ILE A 311 4.55 14.05 -4.08
N VAL A 312 4.01 13.15 -3.26
CA VAL A 312 2.66 13.25 -2.71
C VAL A 312 2.65 12.90 -1.22
N GLY A 313 1.73 13.49 -0.46
CA GLY A 313 1.67 13.31 0.98
C GLY A 313 0.48 13.97 1.63
N ASP A 314 0.67 14.43 2.87
CA ASP A 314 -0.36 15.05 3.71
C ASP A 314 -0.64 16.51 3.29
N ASN A 315 -0.97 16.66 2.01
CA ASN A 315 -1.36 17.92 1.39
C ASN A 315 -2.26 17.64 0.16
N PRO A 316 -3.25 18.50 -0.12
CA PRO A 316 -4.04 18.42 -1.34
C PRO A 316 -3.22 18.56 -2.62
N GLU A 317 -2.11 19.30 -2.56
CA GLU A 317 -1.23 19.50 -3.71
C GLU A 317 -0.13 18.45 -3.74
N GLY A 318 0.07 17.86 -4.92
CA GLY A 318 1.29 17.11 -5.23
C GLY A 318 2.38 18.02 -5.78
N LEU A 319 3.62 17.55 -5.86
CA LEU A 319 4.74 18.30 -6.41
C LEU A 319 5.46 17.49 -7.50
N ILE A 320 5.92 18.17 -8.54
CA ILE A 320 6.95 17.67 -9.45
C ILE A 320 8.27 18.36 -9.09
N VAL A 321 9.31 17.56 -8.89
CA VAL A 321 10.56 17.99 -8.28
C VAL A 321 11.73 17.52 -9.13
N ASP A 322 12.80 18.33 -9.18
CA ASP A 322 14.08 17.91 -9.74
C ASP A 322 14.74 16.87 -8.79
N PRO A 323 14.97 15.62 -9.23
CA PRO A 323 15.47 14.56 -8.37
C PRO A 323 16.94 14.74 -7.92
N ASN A 324 17.67 15.69 -8.49
CA ASN A 324 19.06 15.99 -8.11
C ASN A 324 19.17 17.11 -7.09
N THR A 325 18.27 18.09 -7.15
CA THR A 325 18.32 19.27 -6.27
C THR A 325 17.22 19.27 -5.21
N GLY A 326 16.15 18.50 -5.40
CA GLY A 326 14.96 18.54 -4.53
C GLY A 326 14.12 19.80 -4.72
N LYS A 327 14.43 20.63 -5.72
CA LYS A 327 13.70 21.87 -5.99
C LYS A 327 12.37 21.56 -6.67
N THR A 328 11.28 22.10 -6.14
CA THR A 328 9.97 22.10 -6.80
C THR A 328 10.05 22.79 -8.15
N LEU A 329 9.63 22.06 -9.19
CA LEU A 329 9.50 22.55 -10.55
C LEU A 329 8.07 23.01 -10.81
N GLU A 330 7.09 22.19 -10.42
CA GLU A 330 5.67 22.43 -10.64
C GLU A 330 4.83 21.87 -9.49
N THR A 331 3.63 22.45 -9.31
CA THR A 331 2.64 22.02 -8.32
C THR A 331 1.46 21.35 -9.02
N LEU A 332 0.94 20.27 -8.44
CA LEU A 332 -0.20 19.51 -8.94
C LEU A 332 -1.44 19.88 -8.13
N SER A 333 -2.20 20.86 -8.63
CA SER A 333 -3.42 21.34 -7.97
C SER A 333 -4.66 20.67 -8.57
N GLY A 334 -5.54 20.14 -7.73
CA GLY A 334 -6.84 19.61 -8.16
C GLY A 334 -7.43 18.59 -7.20
N HIS A 335 -6.61 17.74 -6.59
CA HIS A 335 -7.07 16.89 -5.49
C HIS A 335 -7.55 17.74 -4.31
N LEU A 336 -8.52 17.22 -3.57
CA LEU A 336 -9.19 17.95 -2.48
C LEU A 336 -8.82 17.45 -1.08
N ASP A 337 -7.98 16.42 -0.99
CA ASP A 337 -7.55 15.80 0.28
C ASP A 337 -6.14 15.21 0.10
N PHE A 338 -5.64 14.41 1.05
CA PHE A 338 -4.25 13.93 1.07
C PHE A 338 -4.01 12.79 0.08
N SER A 339 -2.84 12.80 -0.53
CA SER A 339 -2.44 11.84 -1.55
C SER A 339 -1.55 10.75 -0.95
N PHE A 340 -1.74 9.50 -1.39
CA PHE A 340 -1.08 8.31 -0.83
C PHE A 340 -0.34 7.45 -1.85
N ALA A 341 -0.62 7.62 -3.14
CA ALA A 341 0.01 6.85 -4.19
C ALA A 341 0.36 7.75 -5.36
N SER A 342 1.48 7.44 -6.02
CA SER A 342 1.83 7.99 -7.31
C SER A 342 2.51 6.93 -8.17
N ALA A 343 2.30 6.96 -9.48
CA ALA A 343 2.96 6.06 -10.41
C ALA A 343 3.12 6.71 -11.77
N TRP A 344 4.30 6.58 -12.36
CA TRP A 344 4.56 7.01 -13.73
C TRP A 344 4.14 5.95 -14.73
N HIS A 345 3.53 6.38 -15.82
CA HIS A 345 3.38 5.57 -17.01
C HIS A 345 4.77 5.40 -17.68
N PRO A 346 5.08 4.24 -18.31
CA PRO A 346 6.38 3.98 -18.91
C PRO A 346 6.77 4.90 -20.08
N ASP A 347 5.84 5.68 -20.64
CA ASP A 347 6.18 6.72 -21.65
C ASP A 347 6.96 7.90 -21.07
N GLY A 348 6.99 8.07 -19.75
CA GLY A 348 7.65 9.18 -19.07
C GLY A 348 6.98 10.55 -19.26
N VAL A 349 5.77 10.58 -19.82
CA VAL A 349 4.99 11.80 -20.08
C VAL A 349 3.77 11.86 -19.17
N THR A 350 3.14 10.71 -18.94
CA THR A 350 1.93 10.60 -18.11
C THR A 350 2.27 9.97 -16.76
N PHE A 351 1.54 10.39 -15.72
CA PHE A 351 1.62 9.77 -14.40
C PHE A 351 0.28 9.94 -13.68
N SER A 352 0.10 9.20 -12.58
CA SER A 352 -1.14 9.24 -11.80
C SER A 352 -0.88 9.47 -10.32
N THR A 353 -1.85 10.06 -9.64
CA THR A 353 -1.87 10.26 -8.19
C THR A 353 -3.17 9.72 -7.59
N GLY A 354 -3.07 9.04 -6.45
CA GLY A 354 -4.21 8.44 -5.74
C GLY A 354 -4.42 9.11 -4.38
N ASN A 355 -5.68 9.38 -4.04
CA ASN A 355 -6.01 10.34 -3.01
C ASN A 355 -7.15 9.90 -2.08
N GLN A 356 -7.19 10.50 -0.88
CA GLN A 356 -8.23 10.33 0.12
C GLN A 356 -9.61 10.81 -0.34
N ASP A 357 -9.66 11.75 -1.29
CA ASP A 357 -10.86 12.25 -1.99
C ASP A 357 -11.55 11.21 -2.89
N LYS A 358 -11.18 9.93 -2.76
CA LYS A 358 -11.70 8.78 -3.51
C LYS A 358 -11.41 8.82 -5.01
N THR A 359 -10.48 9.66 -5.45
CA THR A 359 -10.10 9.75 -6.87
C THR A 359 -8.66 9.36 -7.14
N CYS A 360 -8.45 8.89 -8.36
CA CYS A 360 -7.16 8.83 -9.01
C CYS A 360 -7.14 9.90 -10.11
N ARG A 361 -6.16 10.80 -10.09
CA ARG A 361 -5.96 11.78 -11.16
C ARG A 361 -4.82 11.35 -12.06
N VAL A 362 -5.05 11.44 -13.37
CA VAL A 362 -4.05 11.22 -14.40
C VAL A 362 -3.56 12.57 -14.91
N TRP A 363 -2.26 12.74 -15.02
CA TRP A 363 -1.60 13.99 -15.38
C TRP A 363 -0.73 13.81 -16.62
N ASP A 364 -0.63 14.87 -17.42
CA ASP A 364 0.33 14.97 -18.52
C ASP A 364 1.35 16.04 -18.16
N ILE A 365 2.64 15.67 -18.08
CA ILE A 365 3.69 16.58 -17.67
C ILE A 365 3.84 17.80 -18.60
N ARG A 366 3.34 17.71 -19.84
CA ARG A 366 3.35 18.82 -20.81
C ARG A 366 2.28 19.87 -20.50
N ASN A 367 1.27 19.52 -19.69
CA ASN A 367 0.23 20.44 -19.25
C ASN A 367 -0.32 20.03 -17.87
N LEU A 368 0.30 20.55 -16.81
CA LEU A 368 -0.09 20.26 -15.42
C LEU A 368 -1.21 21.18 -14.88
N SER A 369 -1.68 22.14 -15.68
CA SER A 369 -2.77 23.05 -15.25
C SER A 369 -4.11 22.32 -15.05
N GLN A 370 -4.24 21.11 -15.60
CA GLN A 370 -5.41 20.24 -15.45
C GLN A 370 -5.02 18.76 -15.57
N SER A 371 -5.77 17.90 -14.90
CA SER A 371 -5.66 16.44 -15.07
C SER A 371 -6.31 15.98 -16.39
N VAL A 372 -5.69 15.00 -17.05
CA VAL A 372 -6.20 14.34 -18.27
C VAL A 372 -7.45 13.51 -17.98
N ALA A 373 -7.49 12.87 -16.81
CA ALA A 373 -8.64 12.12 -16.34
C ALA A 373 -8.73 12.18 -14.81
N VAL A 374 -9.96 12.08 -14.30
CA VAL A 374 -10.25 11.88 -12.88
C VAL A 374 -11.08 10.61 -12.78
N LEU A 375 -10.53 9.57 -12.16
CA LEU A 375 -11.11 8.23 -12.08
C LEU A 375 -11.62 8.02 -10.65
N LYS A 376 -12.85 7.49 -10.54
CA LYS A 376 -13.57 7.36 -9.27
C LYS A 376 -13.37 5.98 -8.65
N GLY A 377 -13.08 5.91 -7.35
CA GLY A 377 -13.24 4.70 -6.54
C GLY A 377 -14.69 4.47 -6.11
N ASN A 378 -15.00 3.24 -5.71
CA ASN A 378 -16.33 2.83 -5.27
C ASN A 378 -16.54 2.97 -3.75
N LEU A 379 -15.49 2.76 -2.97
CA LEU A 379 -15.53 2.63 -1.51
C LEU A 379 -14.82 3.80 -0.82
N GLY A 380 -13.55 4.05 -1.16
CA GLY A 380 -12.70 4.99 -0.44
C GLY A 380 -11.44 5.44 -1.17
N ALA A 381 -10.46 5.87 -0.38
CA ALA A 381 -9.20 6.43 -0.85
C ALA A 381 -8.43 5.53 -1.83
N ILE A 382 -7.78 6.13 -2.84
CA ILE A 382 -6.89 5.37 -3.74
C ILE A 382 -5.51 5.25 -3.11
N ARG A 383 -5.12 4.03 -2.76
CA ARG A 383 -3.94 3.73 -1.92
C ARG A 383 -2.78 3.08 -2.65
N SER A 384 -2.99 2.59 -3.86
CA SER A 384 -1.91 2.06 -4.71
C SER A 384 -2.27 2.28 -6.17
N ILE A 385 -1.27 2.61 -6.99
CA ILE A 385 -1.40 2.74 -8.44
C ILE A 385 -0.21 2.04 -9.08
N ARG A 386 -0.44 1.25 -10.12
CA ARG A 386 0.60 0.59 -10.90
C ARG A 386 0.23 0.64 -12.39
N TYR A 387 1.22 0.92 -13.23
CA TYR A 387 1.11 0.71 -14.67
C TYR A 387 1.71 -0.64 -15.04
N THR A 388 1.18 -1.29 -16.08
CA THR A 388 1.89 -2.40 -16.72
C THR A 388 3.15 -1.88 -17.40
N SER A 389 4.20 -2.70 -17.49
CA SER A 389 5.49 -2.29 -18.09
C SER A 389 5.39 -1.92 -19.57
N ASP A 390 4.37 -2.43 -20.28
CA ASP A 390 4.04 -2.04 -21.66
C ASP A 390 3.13 -0.80 -21.77
N GLY A 391 2.72 -0.22 -20.64
CA GLY A 391 1.90 0.99 -20.56
C GLY A 391 0.42 0.80 -20.91
N LYS A 392 -0.01 -0.39 -21.32
CA LYS A 392 -1.37 -0.59 -21.84
C LYS A 392 -2.45 -0.51 -20.77
N TYR A 393 -2.13 -0.92 -19.55
CA TYR A 393 -3.11 -0.95 -18.45
C TYR A 393 -2.57 -0.23 -17.21
N MET A 394 -3.50 0.36 -16.46
CA MET A 394 -3.24 0.93 -15.14
C MET A 394 -4.17 0.29 -14.12
N ALA A 395 -3.62 -0.24 -13.04
CA ALA A 395 -4.40 -0.67 -11.88
C ALA A 395 -4.36 0.39 -10.78
N MET A 396 -5.52 0.65 -10.16
CA MET A 396 -5.60 1.39 -8.91
C MET A 396 -6.34 0.56 -7.85
N ALA A 397 -5.83 0.58 -6.62
CA ALA A 397 -6.43 -0.15 -5.50
C ALA A 397 -6.99 0.82 -4.47
N GLU A 398 -8.18 0.50 -3.99
CA GLU A 398 -8.84 1.15 -2.86
C GLU A 398 -8.26 0.64 -1.52
N PRO A 399 -8.74 1.10 -0.35
CA PRO A 399 -8.23 0.59 0.91
C PRO A 399 -8.60 -0.89 1.08
N ALA A 400 -9.79 -1.26 0.58
CA ALA A 400 -10.38 -2.58 0.66
C ALA A 400 -11.25 -2.86 -0.57
N ASP A 401 -11.55 -4.14 -0.76
CA ASP A 401 -12.60 -4.69 -1.60
C ASP A 401 -12.49 -4.52 -3.13
N PHE A 402 -11.96 -3.39 -3.62
CA PHE A 402 -11.96 -3.06 -5.04
C PHE A 402 -10.57 -2.76 -5.58
N VAL A 403 -10.28 -3.38 -6.73
CA VAL A 403 -9.17 -3.00 -7.62
C VAL A 403 -9.75 -2.71 -8.99
N HIS A 404 -9.37 -1.57 -9.57
CA HIS A 404 -9.84 -1.13 -10.89
C HIS A 404 -8.68 -1.20 -11.87
N VAL A 405 -8.89 -1.79 -13.04
CA VAL A 405 -7.92 -1.84 -14.14
C VAL A 405 -8.48 -1.08 -15.34
N TYR A 406 -7.75 -0.07 -15.80
CA TYR A 406 -8.14 0.81 -16.90
C TYR A 406 -7.32 0.54 -18.17
N ASP A 407 -7.97 0.62 -19.33
CA ASP A 407 -7.27 0.71 -20.62
C ASP A 407 -6.70 2.12 -20.83
N VAL A 408 -5.38 2.23 -20.74
CA VAL A 408 -4.65 3.49 -20.90
C VAL A 408 -4.71 3.95 -22.35
N SER A 409 -4.61 3.01 -23.30
CA SER A 409 -4.58 3.31 -24.74
C SER A 409 -5.92 3.86 -25.26
N ASN A 410 -7.01 3.52 -24.57
CA ASN A 410 -8.35 4.06 -24.81
C ASN A 410 -8.71 5.22 -23.86
N GLY A 411 -7.72 6.00 -23.42
CA GLY A 411 -7.96 7.22 -22.64
C GLY A 411 -8.65 6.98 -21.29
N TYR A 412 -8.40 5.82 -20.67
CA TYR A 412 -8.99 5.41 -19.39
C TYR A 412 -10.53 5.28 -19.42
N GLU A 413 -11.11 5.06 -20.60
CA GLU A 413 -12.57 4.98 -20.78
C GLU A 413 -13.16 3.65 -20.36
N THR A 414 -12.42 2.56 -20.54
CA THR A 414 -12.89 1.21 -20.23
C THR A 414 -12.27 0.71 -18.94
N GLU A 415 -13.11 0.20 -18.06
CA GLU A 415 -12.73 -0.21 -16.72
C GLU A 415 -13.14 -1.65 -16.45
N GLN A 416 -12.16 -2.44 -15.99
CA GLN A 416 -12.41 -3.70 -15.31
C GLN A 416 -12.41 -3.46 -13.80
N GLU A 417 -13.53 -3.76 -13.16
CA GLU A 417 -13.65 -3.77 -11.71
C GLU A 417 -13.40 -5.19 -11.19
N ILE A 418 -12.49 -5.33 -10.23
CA ILE A 418 -12.21 -6.58 -9.51
C ILE A 418 -12.79 -6.42 -8.10
N ASP A 419 -13.88 -7.15 -7.85
CA ASP A 419 -14.71 -7.07 -6.65
C ASP A 419 -14.50 -8.29 -5.71
N PHE A 420 -14.00 -8.03 -4.50
CA PHE A 420 -13.80 -9.02 -3.42
C PHE A 420 -13.99 -8.35 -2.05
N PHE A 421 -13.84 -9.08 -0.95
CA PHE A 421 -13.99 -8.57 0.42
C PHE A 421 -12.70 -8.66 1.21
N GLY A 422 -12.32 -7.55 1.87
CA GLY A 422 -11.15 -7.48 2.73
C GLY A 422 -10.23 -6.34 2.38
N GLU A 423 -9.37 -5.98 3.32
CA GLU A 423 -8.37 -4.93 3.13
C GLU A 423 -7.36 -5.37 2.07
N ILE A 424 -6.94 -4.44 1.23
CA ILE A 424 -5.87 -4.69 0.27
C ILE A 424 -4.56 -4.49 1.03
N SER A 425 -3.55 -5.31 0.76
CA SER A 425 -2.20 -5.14 1.33
C SER A 425 -1.19 -4.70 0.27
N GLY A 426 -1.49 -5.00 -0.98
CA GLY A 426 -0.82 -4.44 -2.14
C GLY A 426 -1.24 -5.09 -3.43
N ILE A 427 -0.90 -4.43 -4.52
CA ILE A 427 -1.10 -4.91 -5.88
C ILE A 427 0.21 -4.86 -6.65
N SER A 428 0.43 -5.83 -7.52
CA SER A 428 1.63 -5.88 -8.35
C SER A 428 1.36 -6.59 -9.67
N PHE A 429 1.65 -5.89 -10.78
CA PHE A 429 1.77 -6.55 -12.08
C PHE A 429 3.11 -7.29 -12.13
N SER A 430 3.14 -8.46 -12.75
CA SER A 430 4.40 -9.08 -13.11
C SER A 430 5.15 -8.21 -14.14
N PRO A 431 6.49 -8.18 -14.14
CA PRO A 431 7.25 -7.36 -15.08
C PRO A 431 7.01 -7.68 -16.56
N ASP A 432 6.62 -8.92 -16.86
CA ASP A 432 6.23 -9.38 -18.20
C ASP A 432 4.77 -9.04 -18.57
N THR A 433 4.04 -8.35 -17.68
CA THR A 433 2.62 -7.96 -17.77
C THR A 433 1.60 -9.09 -17.67
N GLU A 434 2.03 -10.34 -17.59
CA GLU A 434 1.16 -11.51 -17.75
C GLU A 434 0.32 -11.86 -16.52
N ALA A 435 0.66 -11.34 -15.35
CA ALA A 435 -0.08 -11.55 -14.11
C ALA A 435 -0.32 -10.23 -13.35
N LEU A 436 -1.43 -10.20 -12.62
CA LEU A 436 -1.74 -9.22 -11.58
C LEU A 436 -1.95 -9.98 -10.27
N PHE A 437 -1.18 -9.62 -9.25
CA PHE A 437 -1.32 -10.14 -7.90
C PHE A 437 -1.98 -9.12 -7.00
N ILE A 438 -2.92 -9.57 -6.16
CA ILE A 438 -3.60 -8.76 -5.15
C ILE A 438 -3.52 -9.49 -3.82
N GLY A 439 -2.81 -8.91 -2.86
CA GLY A 439 -2.76 -9.45 -1.50
C GLY A 439 -3.95 -8.95 -0.70
N VAL A 440 -4.76 -9.86 -0.18
CA VAL A 440 -5.94 -9.56 0.63
C VAL A 440 -5.63 -9.87 2.09
N TRP A 441 -5.82 -8.87 2.94
CA TRP A 441 -5.88 -9.05 4.38
C TRP A 441 -7.35 -9.20 4.79
N ASP A 442 -7.66 -10.31 5.42
CA ASP A 442 -8.90 -10.52 6.15
C ASP A 442 -8.64 -11.59 7.21
N ARG A 443 -9.32 -11.49 8.35
CA ARG A 443 -9.15 -12.42 9.48
C ARG A 443 -9.38 -13.86 9.04
N THR A 444 -10.42 -14.07 8.24
CA THR A 444 -10.85 -15.37 7.77
C THR A 444 -10.36 -15.61 6.35
N TYR A 445 -10.67 -14.70 5.43
CA TYR A 445 -10.51 -14.78 3.97
C TYR A 445 -9.21 -14.19 3.43
N GLY A 446 -8.26 -13.85 4.31
CA GLY A 446 -6.94 -13.34 3.91
C GLY A 446 -6.22 -14.32 2.99
N SER A 447 -5.62 -13.79 1.92
CA SER A 447 -5.17 -14.59 0.78
C SER A 447 -4.30 -13.81 -0.21
N LEU A 448 -3.85 -14.50 -1.26
CA LEU A 448 -3.25 -13.90 -2.45
C LEU A 448 -4.08 -14.28 -3.68
N LEU A 449 -4.66 -13.29 -4.33
CA LEU A 449 -5.37 -13.45 -5.60
C LEU A 449 -4.39 -13.25 -6.76
N GLU A 450 -4.49 -14.11 -7.77
CA GLU A 450 -3.72 -14.06 -9.01
C GLU A 450 -4.70 -13.97 -10.18
N PHE A 451 -4.44 -13.04 -11.09
CA PHE A 451 -5.18 -12.86 -12.34
C PHE A 451 -4.21 -12.93 -13.51
N GLY A 452 -4.57 -13.65 -14.57
CA GLY A 452 -3.78 -13.76 -15.79
C GLY A 452 -4.24 -12.75 -16.84
N ARG A 453 -3.30 -12.12 -17.54
CA ARG A 453 -3.62 -11.17 -18.61
C ARG A 453 -4.40 -11.87 -19.72
N ARG A 454 -5.54 -11.30 -20.10
CA ARG A 454 -6.34 -11.78 -21.22
C ARG A 454 -5.70 -11.32 -22.53
N ARG A 455 -5.33 -12.28 -23.37
CA ARG A 455 -4.84 -12.01 -24.72
C ARG A 455 -5.98 -12.22 -25.72
N ASN A 456 -6.36 -11.15 -26.41
CA ASN A 456 -7.22 -11.26 -27.59
C ASN A 456 -6.33 -11.63 -28.78
N TYR A 457 -6.35 -12.91 -29.17
CA TYR A 457 -5.67 -13.40 -30.36
C TYR A 457 -6.52 -13.16 -31.62
N SER A 458 -6.95 -11.92 -31.87
CA SER A 458 -7.79 -11.58 -33.03
C SER A 458 -7.14 -11.91 -34.38
N TYR A 459 -5.81 -12.12 -34.42
CA TYR A 459 -5.10 -12.59 -35.62
C TYR A 459 -5.32 -14.09 -35.90
N LEU A 460 -5.71 -14.91 -34.91
CA LEU A 460 -6.10 -16.31 -35.13
C LEU A 460 -7.53 -16.40 -35.69
N ASP A 461 -8.40 -15.46 -35.30
CA ASP A 461 -9.78 -15.37 -35.81
C ASP A 461 -9.86 -14.84 -37.26
N SER A 462 -8.76 -14.36 -37.83
CA SER A 462 -8.68 -13.96 -39.26
C SER A 462 -8.20 -15.08 -40.18
N TYR A 463 -7.95 -16.28 -39.65
CA TYR A 463 -7.60 -17.50 -40.40
C TYR A 463 -8.73 -18.54 -40.46
N LEU A 464 -9.89 -18.26 -39.84
CA LEU A 464 -11.13 -19.05 -39.92
C LEU A 464 -12.16 -18.27 -40.73
#